data_AF-A0A2U0I5B7-F1
#
_entry.id   AF-A0A2U0I5B7-F1
#
_cell.length_a   1.000
_cell.length_b   1.000
_cell.length_c   1.000
_cell.angle_alpha   90.00
_cell.angle_beta   90.00
_cell.angle_gamma   90.00
#
_symmetry.space_group_name_H-M   'P 1'
#
loop_
_entity.id
_entity.type
_entity.pdbx_description
1 polymer ?
#
loop_
_entity_poly.entity_id
_entity_poly.type
_entity_poly.pdbx_seq_one_letter_code
_entity_poly.pdbx_strand_id
1 'polypeptide(L)'
;MPIRLEELTYIEQVSLFYNAETIIATHGAGIANVIYGKNPLLIELFPKERTIRDAFYFAQLTSALKFRHEVIEYDSCNLQQDVVMDTELLKQIIDTLKNND
;
A
#
# COMPACT_ATOMS: atom_id res chain seq x y z
N MET A 1 10.78 -8.96 -6.29
CA MET A 1 9.62 -9.85 -6.48
C MET A 1 8.54 -9.41 -5.51
N PRO A 2 7.27 -9.31 -5.92
CA PRO A 2 6.20 -8.93 -4.99
C PRO A 2 6.01 -9.99 -3.91
N ILE A 3 5.64 -9.56 -2.70
CA ILE A 3 5.31 -10.46 -1.60
C ILE A 3 3.82 -10.82 -1.69
N ARG A 4 3.52 -12.11 -1.60
CA ARG A 4 2.15 -12.65 -1.55
C ARG A 4 1.84 -13.05 -0.11
N LEU A 5 0.93 -12.33 0.54
CA LEU A 5 0.68 -12.52 1.96
C LEU A 5 0.02 -13.88 2.24
N GLU A 6 -0.76 -14.40 1.29
CA GLU A 6 -1.40 -15.70 1.35
C GLU A 6 -0.41 -16.88 1.37
N GLU A 7 0.84 -16.65 0.97
CA GLU A 7 1.93 -17.64 1.01
C GLU A 7 2.68 -17.62 2.36
N LEU A 8 2.40 -16.63 3.22
CA LEU A 8 3.03 -16.45 4.52
C LEU A 8 2.12 -16.93 5.66
N THR A 9 2.73 -17.55 6.68
CA THR A 9 2.07 -17.77 7.96
C THR A 9 1.71 -16.43 8.63
N TYR A 10 0.76 -16.46 9.55
CA TYR A 10 0.37 -15.27 10.32
C TYR A 10 1.57 -14.59 11.00
N ILE A 11 2.47 -15.37 11.61
CA ILE A 11 3.65 -14.83 12.31
C ILE A 11 4.62 -14.18 11.33
N GLU A 12 4.79 -14.76 10.13
CA GLU A 12 5.61 -14.14 9.08
C GLU A 12 5.00 -12.84 8.58
N GLN A 13 3.67 -12.75 8.42
CA GLN A 13 2.99 -11.50 8.08
C GLN A 13 3.21 -10.44 9.17
N VAL A 14 2.97 -10.78 10.45
CA VAL A 14 3.19 -9.83 11.56
C VAL A 14 4.65 -9.36 11.58
N SER A 15 5.61 -10.29 11.46
CA SER A 15 7.03 -9.95 11.46
C SER A 15 7.42 -9.08 10.26
N LEU A 16 6.85 -9.34 9.08
CA LEU A 16 7.10 -8.54 7.88
C LEU A 16 6.66 -7.08 8.09
N PHE A 17 5.41 -6.87 8.53
CA PHE A 17 4.86 -5.53 8.71
C PHE A 17 5.49 -4.79 9.90
N TYR A 18 5.82 -5.50 10.98
CA TYR A 18 6.46 -4.91 12.17
C TYR A 18 7.84 -4.31 11.88
N ASN A 19 8.59 -4.92 10.96
CA ASN A 19 9.95 -4.50 10.59
C ASN A 19 9.97 -3.62 9.32
N ALA A 20 8.83 -3.37 8.68
CA ALA A 20 8.77 -2.54 7.48
C ALA A 20 8.82 -1.05 7.85
N GLU A 21 9.76 -0.32 7.26
CA GLU A 21 9.81 1.16 7.30
C GLU A 21 8.89 1.78 6.25
N THR A 22 8.77 1.10 5.10
CA THR A 22 7.90 1.49 3.99
C THR A 22 7.15 0.27 3.48
N ILE A 23 5.86 0.44 3.24
CA ILE A 23 4.97 -0.58 2.69
C ILE A 23 4.39 -0.02 1.40
N ILE A 24 4.66 -0.67 0.27
CA ILE A 24 4.06 -0.36 -1.02
C ILE A 24 3.13 -1.52 -1.36
N ALA A 25 1.84 -1.26 -1.49
CA ALA A 25 0.86 -2.32 -1.68
C ALA A 25 -0.29 -1.86 -2.57
N THR A 26 -0.82 -2.79 -3.38
CA THR A 26 -2.11 -2.60 -4.07
C THR A 26 -3.24 -2.53 -3.04
N HIS A 27 -4.24 -1.70 -3.30
CA HIS A 27 -5.45 -1.62 -2.48
C HIS A 27 -6.03 -3.02 -2.21
N GLY A 28 -6.22 -3.36 -0.93
CA GLY A 28 -6.79 -4.64 -0.55
C GLY A 28 -6.64 -4.96 0.94
N ALA A 29 -7.34 -6.00 1.38
CA ALA A 29 -7.43 -6.38 2.80
C ALA A 29 -6.07 -6.66 3.46
N GLY A 30 -5.05 -7.05 2.69
CA GLY A 30 -3.70 -7.27 3.19
C GLY A 30 -3.06 -6.04 3.84
N ILE A 31 -3.46 -4.82 3.43
CA ILE A 31 -3.00 -3.57 4.03
C ILE A 31 -3.42 -3.45 5.50
N ALA A 32 -4.47 -4.15 5.93
CA ALA A 32 -4.89 -4.13 7.34
C ALA A 32 -3.77 -4.58 8.30
N ASN A 33 -2.79 -5.36 7.84
CA ASN A 33 -1.61 -5.74 8.63
C ASN A 33 -0.69 -4.55 8.97
N VAL A 34 -0.88 -3.37 8.36
CA VAL A 34 -0.16 -2.14 8.72
C VAL A 34 -0.26 -1.81 10.20
N ILE A 35 -1.33 -2.25 10.89
CA ILE A 35 -1.51 -2.09 12.34
C ILE A 35 -0.35 -2.66 13.17
N TYR A 36 0.41 -3.61 12.63
CA TYR A 36 1.56 -4.21 13.30
C TYR A 36 2.85 -3.38 13.15
N GLY A 37 2.85 -2.37 12.26
CA GLY A 37 4.03 -1.56 11.95
C GLY A 37 4.46 -0.61 13.08
N LYS A 38 5.72 -0.18 13.01
CA LYS A 38 6.33 0.80 13.92
C LYS A 38 6.44 2.18 13.25
N ASN A 39 5.31 2.77 12.87
CA ASN A 39 5.25 4.02 12.10
C ASN A 39 5.83 3.93 10.66
N PRO A 40 5.33 2.98 9.84
CA PRO A 40 5.74 2.90 8.45
C PRO A 40 5.19 4.06 7.62
N LEU A 41 5.82 4.31 6.47
CA LEU A 41 5.18 4.96 5.33
C LEU A 41 4.36 3.91 4.56
N LEU A 42 3.04 4.11 4.45
CA LEU A 42 2.19 3.35 3.54
C LEU A 42 2.07 4.10 2.21
N ILE A 43 2.43 3.46 1.10
CA ILE A 43 2.12 3.89 -0.26
C ILE A 43 1.08 2.91 -0.82
N GLU A 44 -0.16 3.36 -0.90
CA GLU A 44 -1.29 2.59 -1.41
C GLU A 44 -1.46 2.83 -2.92
N LEU A 45 -1.38 1.76 -3.72
CA LEU A 45 -1.70 1.81 -5.15
C LEU A 45 -3.19 1.56 -5.33
N PHE A 46 -3.93 2.57 -5.80
CA PHE A 46 -5.38 2.54 -5.88
C PHE A 46 -5.89 2.64 -7.33
N PRO A 47 -6.76 1.73 -7.80
CA PRO A 47 -7.28 1.78 -9.16
C PRO A 47 -8.29 2.93 -9.33
N LYS A 48 -8.11 3.78 -10.34
CA LYS A 48 -8.98 4.95 -10.60
C LYS A 48 -10.45 4.59 -10.85
N GLU A 49 -10.70 3.40 -11.37
CA GLU A 49 -12.05 2.93 -11.70
C GLU A 49 -12.88 2.61 -10.44
N ARG A 50 -12.23 2.51 -9.28
CA ARG A 50 -12.89 2.20 -8.01
C ARG A 50 -13.40 3.48 -7.36
N THR A 51 -14.70 3.51 -7.05
CA THR A 51 -15.31 4.70 -6.45
C THR A 51 -14.75 5.01 -5.06
N ILE A 52 -14.52 6.30 -4.80
CA ILE A 52 -13.82 6.89 -3.65
C ILE A 52 -14.27 6.40 -2.25
N ARG A 53 -15.47 5.82 -2.07
CA ARG A 53 -15.92 5.34 -0.75
C ARG A 53 -15.02 4.25 -0.15
N ASP A 54 -14.37 3.44 -0.99
CA ASP A 54 -13.46 2.37 -0.54
C ASP A 54 -12.05 2.89 -0.16
N ALA A 55 -11.65 4.06 -0.65
CA ALA A 55 -10.30 4.60 -0.47
C ALA A 55 -10.04 5.12 0.97
N PHE A 56 -11.09 5.36 1.75
CA PHE A 56 -10.94 6.01 3.07
C PHE A 56 -10.66 5.05 4.22
N TYR A 57 -10.75 3.72 4.05
CA TYR A 57 -10.54 2.80 5.17
C TYR A 57 -9.12 2.89 5.72
N PHE A 58 -8.13 2.82 4.83
CA PHE A 58 -6.73 2.86 5.24
C PHE A 58 -6.28 4.27 5.60
N ALA A 59 -6.84 5.32 4.98
CA ALA A 59 -6.63 6.70 5.43
C ALA A 59 -7.10 6.94 6.87
N GLN A 60 -8.26 6.41 7.26
CA GLN A 60 -8.73 6.50 8.65
C GLN A 60 -7.83 5.68 9.60
N LEU A 61 -7.44 4.48 9.19
CA LEU A 61 -6.59 3.60 9.98
C LEU A 61 -5.21 4.21 10.25
N THR A 62 -4.53 4.69 9.20
CA THR A 62 -3.21 5.31 9.32
C THR A 62 -3.29 6.64 10.06
N SER A 63 -4.35 7.43 9.87
CA SER A 63 -4.58 8.65 10.66
C SER A 63 -4.70 8.35 12.16
N ALA A 64 -5.47 7.32 12.54
CA ALA A 64 -5.62 6.92 13.94
C ALA A 64 -4.30 6.45 14.57
N LEU A 65 -3.45 5.77 13.78
CA LEU A 65 -2.13 5.30 14.20
C LEU A 65 -1.03 6.36 14.06
N LYS A 66 -1.34 7.52 13.47
CA LYS A 66 -0.39 8.58 13.10
C LYS A 66 0.71 8.11 12.15
N PHE A 67 0.39 7.13 11.30
CA PHE A 67 1.27 6.65 10.25
C PHE A 67 1.15 7.53 9.02
N ARG A 68 2.24 7.61 8.26
CA ARG A 68 2.24 8.33 6.99
C ARG A 68 1.54 7.48 5.94
N HIS A 69 0.72 8.11 5.11
CA HIS A 69 -0.05 7.43 4.10
C HIS A 69 -0.18 8.27 2.85
N GLU A 70 0.29 7.72 1.74
CA GLU A 70 0.21 8.31 0.41
C GLU A 70 -0.55 7.37 -0.52
N VAL A 71 -1.42 7.94 -1.35
CA VAL A 71 -2.19 7.18 -2.33
C VAL A 71 -1.70 7.55 -3.72
N ILE A 72 -1.36 6.54 -4.51
CA ILE A 72 -0.99 6.70 -5.91
C ILE A 72 -2.06 6.01 -6.76
N GLU A 73 -2.77 6.79 -7.55
CA GLU A 73 -3.80 6.28 -8.43
C GLU A 73 -3.22 5.74 -9.74
N TYR A 74 -3.71 4.60 -10.22
CA TYR A 74 -3.31 4.00 -11.50
C TYR A 74 -4.51 3.64 -12.38
N ASP A 75 -4.27 3.56 -13.69
CA ASP A 75 -5.22 3.04 -14.67
C ASP A 75 -5.07 1.51 -14.74
N SER A 76 -6.17 0.80 -14.52
CA SER A 76 -6.17 -0.67 -14.48
C SER A 76 -5.95 -1.27 -15.87
N CYS A 77 -5.18 -2.36 -15.98
CA CYS A 77 -4.95 -3.01 -17.28
C CYS A 77 -6.07 -3.99 -17.68
N ASN A 78 -6.98 -4.30 -16.76
CA ASN A 78 -8.11 -5.20 -16.98
C ASN A 78 -9.27 -4.94 -15.99
N LEU A 79 -10.35 -5.71 -16.12
CA LEU A 79 -11.53 -5.60 -15.25
C LEU A 79 -11.30 -6.12 -13.82
N GLN A 80 -10.20 -6.85 -13.57
CA GLN A 80 -9.81 -7.31 -12.24
C GLN A 80 -9.06 -6.22 -11.45
N GLN A 81 -8.87 -5.05 -12.06
CA GLN A 81 -8.13 -3.93 -11.48
C GLN A 81 -6.65 -4.26 -11.28
N ASP A 82 -6.06 -5.07 -12.17
CA ASP A 82 -4.64 -5.37 -12.08
C ASP A 82 -3.79 -4.14 -12.42
N VAL A 83 -2.71 -3.96 -11.66
CA VAL A 83 -1.72 -2.90 -11.87
C VAL A 83 -0.61 -3.37 -12.83
N VAL A 84 -0.25 -2.51 -13.78
CA VAL A 84 0.99 -2.66 -14.55
C VAL A 84 2.03 -1.69 -13.97
N MET A 85 3.17 -2.23 -13.54
CA MET A 85 4.27 -1.42 -13.04
C MET A 85 5.08 -0.87 -14.21
N ASP A 86 4.64 0.27 -14.76
CA ASP A 86 5.37 1.00 -15.79
C ASP A 86 6.34 2.04 -15.19
N THR A 87 7.13 2.67 -16.06
CA THR A 87 8.13 3.67 -15.66
C THR A 87 7.51 4.89 -14.98
N GLU A 88 6.29 5.27 -15.35
CA GLU A 88 5.62 6.45 -14.80
C GLU A 88 5.16 6.18 -13.38
N LEU A 89 4.50 5.04 -13.14
CA LEU A 89 4.10 4.61 -11.81
C LEU A 89 5.31 4.40 -10.90
N LEU A 90 6.39 3.79 -11.41
CA LEU A 90 7.64 3.64 -10.67
C LEU A 90 8.24 4.99 -10.28
N LYS A 91 8.21 5.98 -11.19
CA LYS A 91 8.71 7.32 -10.92
C LYS A 91 7.90 8.00 -9.82
N GLN A 92 6.57 7.89 -9.85
CA GLN A 92 5.71 8.42 -8.80
C GLN A 92 6.03 7.81 -7.43
N ILE A 93 6.22 6.49 -7.36
CA ILE A 93 6.65 5.81 -6.12
C ILE A 93 7.99 6.38 -5.65
N ILE A 94 8.98 6.49 -6.53
CA ILE A 94 10.31 7.03 -6.18
C ILE A 94 10.25 8.47 -5.69
N ASP A 95 9.45 9.32 -6.32
CA ASP A 95 9.30 10.71 -5.93
C ASP A 95 8.59 10.83 -4.57
N THR A 96 7.59 9.99 -4.30
CA THR A 96 6.96 9.87 -2.99
C THR A 96 7.96 9.44 -1.91
N LEU A 97 8.87 8.50 -2.20
CA LEU A 97 9.91 8.09 -1.25
C LEU A 97 10.85 9.26 -0.89
N LYS A 98 11.30 10.03 -1.89
CA LYS A 98 12.22 11.17 -1.68
C LYS A 98 11.61 12.31 -0.87
N ASN A 99 10.30 12.53 -0.99
CA ASN A 99 9.60 13.58 -0.24
C ASN A 99 9.41 13.21 1.24
N ASN A 100 9.83 12.01 1.63
CA ASN A 100 9.60 11.40 2.95
C ASN A 100 10.90 11.15 3.74
N ASP A 101 12.05 11.57 3.21
CA ASP A 101 13.37 11.64 3.87
C ASP A 101 13.67 13.07 4.38
#